data_AF-A0A843CEK6-F1
#
_entry.id   AF-A0A843CEK6-F1
#
_cell.length_a   1.000
_cell.length_b   1.000
_cell.length_c   1.000
_cell.angle_alpha   90.00
_cell.angle_beta   90.00
_cell.angle_gamma   90.00
#
_symmetry.space_group_name_H-M   'P 1'
#
loop_
_entity.id
_entity.type
_entity.pdbx_description
1 polymer ?
#
loop_
_entity_poly.entity_id
_entity_poly.type
_entity_poly.pdbx_seq_one_letter_code
_entity_poly.pdbx_strand_id
1 'polypeptide(L)'
;MTYLKAFIAGLTFPATVFPLVLLALWSAGKIAILEILPIYLAPLIWGVWNVLYFAVGKRCPVKNQNLRLWVTGAVLGFLLALCVVFVFKAPSVLFGITGYLQYVPLAMITIIYSILWRYVVKYFNSLLGLKDW
;
A
#
# COMPACT_ATOMS: atom_id res chain seq x y z
N MET A 1 15.43 8.89 15.69
CA MET A 1 14.79 9.63 14.58
C MET A 1 14.52 8.80 13.32
N THR A 2 15.27 7.73 13.05
CA THR A 2 15.10 6.91 11.83
C THR A 2 13.68 6.38 11.61
N TYR A 3 13.03 5.83 12.65
CA TYR A 3 11.66 5.30 12.52
C TYR A 3 10.61 6.39 12.29
N LEU A 4 10.77 7.57 12.89
CA LEU A 4 9.87 8.70 12.62
C LEU A 4 9.99 9.16 11.17
N LYS A 5 11.21 9.27 10.65
CA LYS A 5 11.45 9.58 9.23
C LYS A 5 10.85 8.49 8.32
N ALA A 6 11.01 7.21 8.68
CA ALA A 6 10.45 6.10 7.90
C ALA A 6 8.92 6.14 7.89
N PHE A 7 8.31 6.43 9.04
CA PHE A 7 6.86 6.61 9.15
C PHE A 7 6.39 7.73 8.21
N ILE A 8 7.03 8.90 8.28
CA ILE A 8 6.72 10.05 7.42
C ILE A 8 6.88 9.69 5.95
N ALA A 9 8.01 9.09 5.52
CA ALA A 9 8.18 8.67 4.13
C ALA A 9 7.10 7.69 3.64
N GLY A 10 6.67 6.77 4.51
CA GLY A 10 5.64 5.79 4.17
C GLY A 10 4.25 6.42 4.02
N LEU A 11 3.90 7.39 4.87
CA LEU A 11 2.59 8.02 4.87
C LEU A 11 2.43 9.09 3.76
N THR A 12 3.52 9.71 3.28
CA THR A 12 3.46 10.85 2.36
C THR A 12 2.69 10.55 1.06
N PHE A 13 2.94 9.41 0.43
CA PHE A 13 2.27 9.06 -0.83
C PHE A 13 0.77 8.82 -0.64
N PRO A 14 0.31 7.90 0.23
CA PRO A 14 -1.12 7.69 0.42
C PRO A 14 -1.83 8.93 0.99
N ALA A 15 -1.18 9.71 1.85
CA ALA A 15 -1.78 10.95 2.38
C ALA A 15 -2.03 12.01 1.30
N THR A 16 -1.24 12.03 0.22
CA THR A 16 -1.43 12.98 -0.88
C THR A 16 -2.34 12.43 -1.98
N VAL A 17 -2.22 11.15 -2.32
CA VAL A 17 -2.94 10.55 -3.45
C VAL A 17 -4.33 10.05 -3.07
N PHE A 18 -4.53 9.48 -1.88
CA PHE A 18 -5.83 8.88 -1.53
C PHE A 18 -6.97 9.88 -1.48
N PRO A 19 -6.81 11.10 -0.94
CA PRO A 19 -7.88 12.11 -1.00
C PRO A 19 -8.33 12.40 -2.43
N LEU A 20 -7.39 12.44 -3.39
CA LEU A 20 -7.71 12.65 -4.81
C LEU A 20 -8.46 11.47 -5.42
N VAL A 21 -8.05 10.24 -5.08
CA VAL A 21 -8.73 9.01 -5.51
C VAL A 21 -10.15 8.94 -4.93
N LEU A 22 -10.33 9.27 -3.65
CA LEU A 22 -11.64 9.29 -3.01
C LEU A 22 -12.55 10.35 -3.63
N LEU A 23 -12.02 11.55 -3.91
CA LEU A 23 -12.76 12.61 -4.60
C LEU A 23 -13.22 12.16 -5.99
N ALA A 24 -12.34 11.50 -6.76
CA ALA A 24 -12.66 10.99 -8.09
C ALA A 24 -13.71 9.87 -8.06
N LEU A 25 -13.65 8.98 -7.06
CA LEU A 25 -14.66 7.93 -6.89
C LEU A 25 -16.00 8.50 -6.44
N TRP A 26 -15.98 9.51 -5.57
CA TRP A 26 -17.18 10.22 -5.14
C TRP A 26 -17.86 10.94 -6.32
N SER A 27 -17.10 11.66 -7.16
CA SER A 27 -17.64 12.32 -8.36
C SER A 27 -18.16 11.34 -9.41
N ALA A 28 -17.62 10.11 -9.44
CA ALA A 28 -18.13 9.02 -10.26
C ALA A 28 -19.35 8.28 -9.66
N GLY A 29 -19.92 8.77 -8.54
CA GLY A 29 -21.10 8.20 -7.89
C GLY A 29 -20.83 6.92 -7.08
N LYS A 30 -19.57 6.58 -6.80
CA LYS A 30 -19.18 5.38 -6.04
C LYS A 30 -19.09 5.66 -4.54
N ILE A 31 -20.18 6.17 -3.97
CA ILE A 31 -20.26 6.65 -2.58
C ILE A 31 -19.99 5.53 -1.55
N ALA A 32 -20.32 4.27 -1.89
CA ALA A 32 -20.06 3.10 -1.05
C ALA A 32 -18.58 2.93 -0.63
N ILE A 33 -17.63 3.51 -1.36
CA ILE A 33 -16.21 3.53 -0.97
C ILE A 33 -15.99 4.27 0.35
N LEU A 34 -16.82 5.29 0.65
CA LEU A 34 -16.68 6.13 1.82
C LEU A 34 -17.09 5.42 3.10
N GLU A 35 -17.86 4.33 3.00
CA GLU A 35 -18.28 3.50 4.13
C GLU A 35 -17.19 2.48 4.54
N ILE A 36 -16.16 2.30 3.70
CA ILE A 36 -15.06 1.39 3.95
C ILE A 36 -14.06 2.07 4.89
N LEU A 37 -14.37 2.08 6.19
CA LEU A 37 -13.54 2.71 7.24
C LEU A 37 -12.02 2.45 7.10
N PRO A 38 -11.56 1.23 6.73
CA PRO A 38 -10.12 0.95 6.61
C PRO A 38 -9.41 1.73 5.51
N ILE A 39 -10.13 2.33 4.55
CA ILE A 39 -9.53 3.16 3.49
C ILE A 39 -8.90 4.44 4.07
N TYR A 40 -9.49 4.99 5.13
CA TYR A 40 -8.98 6.17 5.81
C TYR A 40 -7.75 5.86 6.67
N LEU A 41 -7.59 4.60 7.07
CA LEU A 41 -6.42 4.13 7.82
C LEU A 41 -5.23 3.78 6.92
N ALA A 42 -5.41 3.77 5.60
CA ALA A 42 -4.37 3.36 4.67
C ALA A 42 -3.06 4.19 4.78
N PRO A 43 -3.08 5.52 4.96
CA PRO A 43 -1.84 6.27 5.19
C PRO A 43 -1.08 5.80 6.44
N LEU A 44 -1.81 5.48 7.51
CA LEU A 44 -1.22 4.96 8.75
C LEU A 44 -0.64 3.57 8.54
N ILE A 45 -1.38 2.69 7.85
CA ILE A 45 -0.91 1.32 7.53
C ILE A 45 0.39 1.39 6.73
N TRP A 46 0.46 2.26 5.72
CA TRP A 46 1.67 2.46 4.92
C TRP A 46 2.85 3.00 5.74
N GLY A 47 2.60 4.01 6.58
CA GLY A 47 3.60 4.57 7.47
C GLY A 47 4.17 3.51 8.41
N VAL A 48 3.30 2.74 9.10
CA VAL A 48 3.71 1.64 9.99
C VAL A 48 4.45 0.56 9.21
N TRP A 49 3.98 0.20 8.02
CA TRP A 49 4.63 -0.83 7.19
C TRP A 49 6.05 -0.43 6.77
N ASN A 50 6.27 0.85 6.44
CA ASN A 50 7.61 1.34 6.13
C ASN A 50 8.50 1.39 7.38
N VAL A 51 7.95 1.64 8.58
CA VAL A 51 8.70 1.48 9.83
C VAL A 51 9.12 0.03 10.05
N LEU A 52 8.19 -0.92 9.85
CA LEU A 52 8.48 -2.35 9.96
C LEU A 52 9.56 -2.79 8.99
N TYR A 53 9.56 -2.28 7.75
CA TYR A 53 10.61 -2.51 6.77
C TYR A 53 12.01 -2.17 7.31
N PHE A 54 12.18 -1.01 7.95
CA PHE A 54 13.48 -0.62 8.52
C PHE A 54 13.78 -1.32 9.85
N ALA A 55 12.77 -1.65 10.65
CA ALA A 55 12.94 -2.35 11.91
C ALA A 55 13.36 -3.82 11.70
N VAL A 56 12.74 -4.50 10.74
CA VAL A 56 12.99 -5.91 10.41
C VAL A 56 14.13 -6.05 9.40
N GLY A 57 14.36 -5.03 8.56
CA GLY A 57 15.38 -5.03 7.51
C GLY A 57 16.78 -5.41 7.96
N LYS A 58 17.18 -5.00 9.17
CA LYS A 58 18.48 -5.36 9.78
C LYS A 58 18.63 -6.85 10.11
N ARG A 59 17.52 -7.58 10.26
CA ARG A 59 17.48 -9.00 10.59
C ARG A 59 17.15 -9.88 9.37
N CYS A 60 16.85 -9.26 8.24
CA CYS A 60 16.46 -9.98 7.04
C CYS A 60 17.71 -10.48 6.29
N PRO A 61 17.81 -11.78 5.95
CA PRO A 61 18.99 -12.34 5.28
C PRO A 61 19.16 -11.86 3.83
N VAL A 62 18.15 -11.20 3.26
CA VAL A 62 18.18 -10.71 1.88
C VAL A 62 19.04 -9.45 1.78
N LYS A 63 20.28 -9.60 1.29
CA LYS A 63 21.23 -8.49 1.11
C LYS A 63 20.84 -7.50 0.00
N ASN A 64 20.03 -7.95 -0.98
CA ASN A 64 19.61 -7.09 -2.08
C ASN A 64 18.46 -6.15 -1.64
N GLN A 65 18.79 -4.87 -1.40
CA GLN A 65 17.84 -3.84 -1.03
C GLN A 65 16.66 -3.73 -2.02
N ASN A 66 16.94 -3.88 -3.32
CA ASN A 66 15.92 -3.77 -4.34
C ASN A 66 14.89 -4.89 -4.17
N LEU A 67 15.36 -6.12 -4.00
CA LEU A 67 14.51 -7.28 -3.78
C LEU A 67 13.70 -7.15 -2.48
N ARG A 68 14.32 -6.66 -1.39
CA ARG A 68 13.61 -6.38 -0.14
C ARG A 68 12.44 -5.43 -0.36
N LEU A 69 12.64 -4.32 -1.06
CA LEU A 69 11.56 -3.36 -1.34
C LEU A 69 10.43 -3.97 -2.18
N TRP A 70 10.76 -4.73 -3.23
CA TRP A 70 9.75 -5.44 -4.03
C TRP A 70 8.93 -6.38 -3.14
N VAL A 71 9.58 -7.21 -2.33
CA VAL A 71 8.91 -8.16 -1.44
C VAL A 71 8.06 -7.44 -0.40
N THR A 72 8.59 -6.38 0.24
CA THR A 72 7.85 -5.59 1.23
C THR A 72 6.58 -4.98 0.65
N GLY A 73 6.66 -4.42 -0.56
CA GLY A 73 5.49 -3.91 -1.26
C GLY A 73 4.51 -5.03 -1.62
N ALA A 74 5.01 -6.15 -2.17
CA ALA A 74 4.18 -7.28 -2.56
C ALA A 74 3.43 -7.88 -1.37
N VAL A 75 4.08 -8.04 -0.21
CA VAL A 75 3.45 -8.59 1.00
C VAL A 75 2.32 -7.68 1.47
N LEU A 76 2.54 -6.36 1.56
CA LEU A 76 1.47 -5.43 1.94
C LEU A 76 0.35 -5.43 0.91
N GLY A 77 0.70 -5.37 -0.38
CA GLY A 77 -0.25 -5.40 -1.48
C GLY A 77 -1.13 -6.65 -1.44
N PHE A 78 -0.54 -7.82 -1.20
CA PHE A 78 -1.25 -9.08 -1.09
C PHE A 78 -2.19 -9.09 0.12
N LEU A 79 -1.72 -8.66 1.30
CA LEU A 79 -2.56 -8.58 2.50
C LEU A 79 -3.76 -7.64 2.28
N LEU A 80 -3.53 -6.47 1.70
CA LEU A 80 -4.60 -5.53 1.39
C LEU A 80 -5.55 -6.08 0.32
N ALA A 81 -5.03 -6.76 -0.69
CA ALA A 81 -5.86 -7.37 -1.72
C ALA A 81 -6.77 -8.48 -1.15
N LEU A 82 -6.28 -9.27 -0.20
CA LEU A 82 -7.10 -10.24 0.53
C LEU A 82 -8.25 -9.54 1.26
N CYS A 83 -7.98 -8.43 1.96
CA CYS A 83 -9.03 -7.66 2.62
C CYS A 83 -10.04 -7.08 1.61
N VAL A 84 -9.56 -6.49 0.51
CA VAL A 84 -10.40 -5.89 -0.54
C VAL A 84 -11.31 -6.93 -1.20
N VAL A 85 -10.80 -8.12 -1.52
CA VAL A 85 -11.54 -9.16 -2.24
C VAL A 85 -12.45 -9.96 -1.30
N PHE A 86 -11.96 -10.40 -0.14
CA PHE A 86 -12.70 -11.33 0.71
C PHE A 86 -13.47 -10.65 1.84
N VAL A 87 -12.94 -9.59 2.45
CA VAL A 87 -13.57 -8.91 3.59
C VAL A 87 -14.56 -7.86 3.10
N PHE A 88 -14.11 -6.94 2.26
CA PHE A 88 -14.96 -5.85 1.75
C PHE A 88 -15.75 -6.22 0.51
N LYS A 89 -15.37 -7.30 -0.18
CA LYS A 89 -15.99 -7.73 -1.45
C LYS A 89 -16.09 -6.57 -2.44
N ALA A 90 -15.07 -5.71 -2.47
CA ALA A 90 -15.08 -4.47 -3.22
C ALA A 90 -15.33 -4.68 -4.73
N PRO A 91 -14.80 -5.74 -5.39
CA PRO A 91 -15.08 -5.98 -6.82
C PRO A 91 -16.57 -6.18 -7.11
N SER A 92 -17.28 -6.91 -6.25
CA SER A 92 -18.72 -7.13 -6.42
C SER A 92 -19.54 -5.91 -5.99
N VAL A 93 -19.18 -5.26 -4.89
CA VAL A 93 -19.94 -4.14 -4.32
C VAL A 93 -19.78 -2.86 -5.15
N LEU A 94 -18.57 -2.54 -5.61
CA LEU A 94 -18.29 -1.28 -6.30
C LEU A 94 -18.45 -1.38 -7.82
N PHE A 95 -18.16 -2.55 -8.39
CA PHE A 95 -18.06 -2.75 -9.84
C PHE A 95 -19.00 -3.84 -10.38
N GLY A 96 -19.74 -4.55 -9.52
CA GLY A 96 -20.64 -5.64 -9.96
C GLY A 96 -19.92 -6.86 -10.54
N ILE A 97 -18.61 -7.00 -10.31
CA ILE A 97 -17.80 -8.08 -10.86
C ILE A 97 -18.03 -9.36 -10.03
N THR A 98 -18.44 -10.44 -10.69
CA THR A 98 -18.69 -11.75 -10.07
C THR A 98 -17.90 -12.86 -10.77
N GLY A 99 -17.89 -14.07 -10.18
CA GLY A 99 -17.17 -15.23 -10.72
C GLY A 99 -15.65 -15.08 -10.64
N TYR A 100 -14.91 -15.72 -11.55
CA TYR A 100 -13.45 -15.77 -11.49
C TYR A 100 -12.76 -14.40 -11.59
N LEU A 101 -13.42 -13.42 -12.21
CA LEU A 101 -12.87 -12.07 -12.38
C LEU A 101 -12.74 -11.30 -11.06
N GLN A 102 -13.48 -11.70 -10.02
CA GLN A 102 -13.39 -11.05 -8.70
C GLN A 102 -12.02 -11.24 -8.02
N TYR A 103 -11.23 -12.21 -8.47
CA TYR A 103 -9.90 -12.53 -7.93
C TYR A 103 -8.76 -11.80 -8.63
N VAL A 104 -9.00 -11.20 -9.81
CA VAL A 104 -7.99 -10.43 -10.56
C VAL A 104 -7.30 -9.34 -9.71
N PRO A 105 -8.02 -8.61 -8.82
CA PRO A 105 -7.39 -7.64 -7.94
C PRO A 105 -6.32 -8.22 -7.00
N LEU A 106 -6.35 -9.52 -6.67
CA LEU A 106 -5.31 -10.16 -5.85
C LEU A 106 -3.94 -10.02 -6.49
N ALA A 107 -3.82 -10.37 -7.76
CA ALA A 107 -2.57 -10.24 -8.50
C ALA A 107 -2.24 -8.78 -8.79
N MET A 108 -3.23 -8.00 -9.27
CA MET A 108 -2.98 -6.62 -9.67
C MET A 108 -2.53 -5.73 -8.51
N ILE A 109 -3.24 -5.74 -7.37
CA ILE A 109 -2.90 -4.92 -6.21
C ILE A 109 -1.51 -5.30 -5.68
N THR A 110 -1.19 -6.60 -5.63
CA THR A 110 0.12 -7.10 -5.22
C THR A 110 1.24 -6.52 -6.09
N ILE A 111 1.09 -6.58 -7.41
CA ILE A 111 2.07 -6.05 -8.37
C ILE A 111 2.20 -4.53 -8.23
N ILE A 112 1.06 -3.81 -8.20
CA ILE A 112 1.03 -2.35 -8.08
C ILE A 112 1.76 -1.91 -6.81
N TYR A 113 1.46 -2.52 -5.67
CA TYR A 113 2.12 -2.17 -4.41
C TYR A 113 3.62 -2.48 -4.42
N SER A 114 4.02 -3.57 -5.06
CA SER A 114 5.43 -3.92 -5.23
C SER A 114 6.19 -2.85 -6.03
N ILE A 115 5.58 -2.34 -7.10
CA ILE A 115 6.09 -1.21 -7.90
C ILE A 115 6.12 0.08 -7.08
N LEU A 116 5.04 0.41 -6.37
CA LEU A 116 4.96 1.62 -5.55
C LEU A 116 6.04 1.64 -4.47
N TRP A 117 6.29 0.50 -3.80
CA TRP A 117 7.35 0.40 -2.81
C TRP A 117 8.74 0.60 -3.42
N ARG A 118 8.94 0.00 -4.60
CA ARG A 118 10.21 0.07 -5.31
C ARG A 118 10.58 1.48 -5.74
N TYR A 119 9.63 2.23 -6.31
CA TYR A 119 9.94 3.50 -6.96
C TYR A 119 9.51 4.70 -6.13
N VAL A 120 8.34 4.66 -5.51
CA VAL A 120 7.77 5.79 -4.78
C VAL A 120 8.28 5.82 -3.34
N VAL A 121 8.08 4.75 -2.58
CA VAL A 121 8.49 4.72 -1.16
C VAL A 121 10.01 4.78 -1.03
N LYS A 122 10.75 4.10 -1.92
CA LYS A 122 12.22 4.22 -2.01
C LYS A 122 12.66 5.67 -2.22
N TYR A 123 12.01 6.40 -3.11
CA TYR A 123 12.33 7.79 -3.39
C TYR A 123 12.13 8.66 -2.13
N PHE A 124 10.96 8.56 -1.47
CA PHE A 124 10.70 9.30 -0.22
C PHE A 124 11.65 8.93 0.92
N ASN A 125 11.99 7.65 1.06
CA ASN A 125 13.00 7.20 2.01
C ASN A 125 14.34 7.89 1.75
N SER A 126 14.78 7.93 0.48
CA SER A 126 16.04 8.57 0.11
C SER A 126 16.05 10.09 0.36
N LEU A 127 14.92 10.78 0.10
CA LEU A 127 14.77 12.21 0.36
C LEU A 127 14.93 12.55 1.84
N LEU A 128 14.42 11.71 2.73
CA LEU A 128 14.55 11.91 4.18
C LEU A 128 15.92 11.44 4.74
N GLY A 129 16.84 11.03 3.86
CA GLY A 129 18.16 10.54 4.22
C GLY A 129 18.15 9.12 4.80
N LEU A 130 17.10 8.34 4.58
CA LEU A 130 17.06 6.92 4.93
C LEU A 130 17.75 6.12 3.84
N LYS A 131 18.96 5.66 4.14
CA LYS A 131 19.65 4.64 3.36
C LYS A 131 19.57 3.34 4.16
N ASP A 132 19.06 2.28 3.53
CA ASP A 132 19.28 0.94 4.04
C ASP A 132 20.78 0.65 3.95
N TRP A 133 21.38 0.32 5.08
CA TRP A 133 22.74 -0.21 5.19
C TRP A 133 22.70 -1.70 4.87
#